data_AF-A0A3A0FT88-F1
#
_entry.id   AF-A0A3A0FT88-F1
#
_cell.length_a   1.000
_cell.length_b   1.000
_cell.length_c   1.000
_cell.angle_alpha   90.00
_cell.angle_beta   90.00
_cell.angle_gamma   90.00
#
_symmetry.space_group_name_H-M   'P 1'
#
loop_
_entity.id
_entity.type
_entity.pdbx_description
1 polymer ?
#
loop_
_entity_poly.entity_id
_entity_poly.type
_entity_poly.pdbx_seq_one_letter_code
_entity_poly.pdbx_strand_id
1 'polypeptide(L)'
;NAKRCKTLEDLLKNSEIVTVHVDGRPQNKHLISSKQFAQMRDGVIFLNLSRGNVVDLEALAAACKSAKVAGAAVDVFPREPASNDQGFDSPLKGLPNVILTPHVGGSTLEAQRNIAEFVSERLISYIKSGSTHLSVNFPQLQLPELIDAHRFLHVHENVPGILAKINGLLAERGINILGQYLKTSEQIGYVITDVDSKYERDVIKELEAINHTIRFRALY
;
A
#
# COMPACT_ATOMS: atom_id res chain seq x y z
N ASN A 1 24.62 -8.52 7.88
CA ASN A 1 25.86 -7.87 7.42
C ASN A 1 25.59 -6.75 6.41
N ALA A 2 24.82 -5.72 6.78
CA ALA A 2 24.65 -4.52 5.97
C ALA A 2 25.29 -3.32 6.69
N LYS A 3 26.04 -2.49 5.96
CA LYS A 3 26.65 -1.27 6.51
C LYS A 3 25.98 -0.05 5.87
N ARG A 4 25.38 0.79 6.70
CA ARG A 4 24.75 2.04 6.24
C ARG A 4 25.83 3.04 5.81
N CYS A 5 25.72 3.56 4.60
CA CYS A 5 26.49 4.72 4.14
C CYS A 5 25.86 6.02 4.67
N LYS A 6 26.69 7.03 4.95
CA LYS A 6 26.22 8.34 5.46
C LYS A 6 25.51 9.15 4.40
N THR A 7 25.95 9.03 3.14
CA THR A 7 25.36 9.71 1.99
C THR A 7 25.16 8.74 0.82
N LEU A 8 24.28 9.12 -0.10
CA LEU A 8 24.11 8.38 -1.37
C LEU A 8 25.39 8.43 -2.20
N GLU A 9 26.07 9.56 -2.24
CA GLU A 9 27.32 9.72 -2.98
C GLU A 9 28.41 8.77 -2.49
N ASP A 10 28.58 8.62 -1.17
CA ASP A 10 29.52 7.65 -0.60
C ASP A 10 29.17 6.22 -1.03
N LEU A 11 27.89 5.88 -1.08
CA LEU A 11 27.43 4.57 -1.56
C LEU A 11 27.79 4.39 -3.03
N LEU A 12 27.45 5.35 -3.90
CA LEU A 12 27.65 5.25 -5.34
C LEU A 12 29.13 5.14 -5.73
N LYS A 13 30.01 5.93 -5.09
CA LYS A 13 31.46 5.90 -5.34
C LYS A 13 32.12 4.57 -4.97
N ASN A 14 31.57 3.86 -3.99
CA ASN A 14 32.17 2.64 -3.46
C ASN A 14 31.48 1.35 -3.94
N SER A 15 30.44 1.46 -4.78
CA SER A 15 29.67 0.31 -5.25
C SER A 15 30.09 -0.14 -6.65
N GLU A 16 30.32 -1.44 -6.82
CA GLU A 16 30.55 -2.07 -8.12
C GLU A 16 29.23 -2.50 -8.77
N ILE A 17 28.23 -2.78 -7.94
CA ILE A 17 26.86 -3.07 -8.34
C ILE A 17 25.93 -2.17 -7.51
N VAL A 18 25.03 -1.47 -8.18
CA VAL A 18 24.01 -0.62 -7.55
C VAL A 18 22.64 -1.16 -7.91
N THR A 19 21.83 -1.50 -6.91
CA THR A 19 20.41 -1.84 -7.08
C THR A 19 19.54 -0.85 -6.33
N VAL A 20 18.43 -0.43 -6.96
CA VAL A 20 17.53 0.58 -6.41
C VAL A 20 16.25 -0.06 -5.89
N HIS A 21 15.93 0.18 -4.62
CA HIS A 21 14.73 -0.31 -3.93
C HIS A 21 14.08 0.80 -3.10
N VAL A 22 13.47 1.77 -3.80
CA VAL A 22 12.70 2.86 -3.18
C VAL A 22 11.26 2.89 -3.69
N ASP A 23 10.36 3.48 -2.91
CA ASP A 23 8.98 3.72 -3.31
C ASP A 23 8.88 4.80 -4.41
N GLY A 24 7.71 4.88 -5.05
CA GLY A 24 7.46 5.74 -6.21
C GLY A 24 6.99 7.15 -5.84
N ARG A 25 7.19 7.59 -4.60
CA ARG A 25 6.74 8.92 -4.16
C ARG A 25 7.41 10.03 -4.98
N PRO A 26 6.76 11.20 -5.14
CA PRO A 26 7.27 12.29 -5.99
C PRO A 26 8.71 12.72 -5.67
N GLN A 27 9.12 12.66 -4.41
CA GLN A 27 10.47 13.03 -3.96
C GLN A 27 11.57 12.09 -4.49
N ASN A 28 11.23 10.87 -4.89
CA ASN A 28 12.16 9.89 -5.44
C ASN A 28 12.24 9.94 -6.98
N LYS A 29 11.50 10.85 -7.63
CA LYS A 29 11.53 10.97 -9.09
C LYS A 29 12.94 11.36 -9.55
N HIS A 30 13.48 10.57 -10.48
CA HIS A 30 14.84 10.73 -11.01
C HIS A 30 15.91 10.82 -9.91
N LEU A 31 15.72 10.07 -8.81
CA LEU A 31 16.71 9.91 -7.75
C LEU A 31 18.09 9.53 -8.31
N ILE A 32 18.09 8.68 -9.33
CA ILE A 32 19.28 8.39 -10.13
C ILE A 32 19.16 9.08 -11.49
N SER A 33 20.01 10.07 -11.71
CA SER A 33 20.11 10.85 -12.94
C SER A 33 21.57 10.88 -13.44
N SER A 34 21.85 11.67 -14.48
CA SER A 34 23.21 11.90 -14.99
C SER A 34 24.21 12.25 -13.89
N LYS A 35 23.80 13.06 -12.90
CA LYS A 35 24.62 13.42 -11.74
C LYS A 35 25.03 12.19 -10.92
N GLN A 36 24.08 11.30 -10.61
CA GLN A 36 24.36 10.10 -9.82
C GLN A 36 25.18 9.09 -10.62
N PHE A 37 24.90 8.90 -11.92
CA PHE A 37 25.73 8.06 -12.77
C PHE A 37 27.18 8.55 -12.83
N ALA A 38 27.42 9.87 -12.90
CA ALA A 38 28.76 10.44 -12.87
C ALA A 38 29.52 10.14 -11.56
N GLN A 39 28.81 10.02 -10.44
CA GLN A 39 29.38 9.68 -9.13
C GLN A 39 29.69 8.19 -8.96
N MET A 40 29.10 7.31 -9.77
CA MET A 40 29.38 5.88 -9.72
C MET A 40 30.79 5.57 -10.22
N ARG A 41 31.28 4.37 -9.93
CA ARG A 41 32.51 3.83 -10.54
C ARG A 41 32.32 3.65 -12.05
N ASP A 42 33.41 3.75 -12.81
CA ASP A 42 33.39 3.36 -14.22
C ASP A 42 33.22 1.85 -14.34
N GLY A 43 32.38 1.42 -15.27
CA GLY A 43 32.03 0.01 -15.45
C GLY A 43 31.09 -0.56 -14.38
N VAL A 44 30.32 0.28 -13.68
CA VAL A 44 29.33 -0.16 -12.68
C VAL A 44 28.23 -1.03 -13.32
N ILE A 45 27.70 -1.99 -12.56
CA ILE A 45 26.46 -2.71 -12.92
C ILE A 45 25.27 -2.05 -12.21
N PHE A 46 24.22 -1.72 -12.96
CA PHE A 46 23.08 -0.96 -12.43
C PHE A 46 21.75 -1.71 -12.55
N LEU A 47 20.96 -1.77 -11.48
CA LEU A 47 19.67 -2.45 -11.45
C LEU A 47 18.56 -1.50 -10.96
N ASN A 48 17.47 -1.42 -11.72
CA ASN A 48 16.22 -0.83 -11.25
C ASN A 48 15.08 -1.83 -11.37
N LEU A 49 14.72 -2.41 -10.24
CA LEU A 49 13.63 -3.38 -10.09
C LEU A 49 12.53 -2.85 -9.15
N SER A 50 12.49 -1.54 -8.90
CA SER A 50 11.56 -0.94 -7.92
C SER A 50 10.44 -0.16 -8.57
N ARG A 51 10.72 1.03 -9.11
CA ARG A 51 9.71 1.92 -9.70
C ARG A 51 10.25 2.63 -10.93
N GLY A 52 9.41 2.76 -11.96
CA GLY A 52 9.81 3.26 -13.27
C GLY A 52 10.25 4.72 -13.30
N ASN A 53 9.74 5.56 -12.39
CA ASN A 53 10.05 6.99 -12.34
C ASN A 53 11.30 7.36 -11.52
N VAL A 54 11.96 6.38 -10.91
CA VAL A 54 13.09 6.61 -9.99
C VAL A 54 14.40 6.88 -10.73
N VAL A 55 14.51 6.40 -11.97
CA VAL A 55 15.71 6.54 -12.80
C VAL A 55 15.37 7.34 -14.05
N ASP A 56 16.23 8.29 -14.40
CA ASP A 56 16.21 8.93 -15.70
C ASP A 56 16.75 7.95 -16.76
N LEU A 57 15.85 7.42 -17.60
CA LEU A 57 16.20 6.39 -18.58
C LEU A 57 17.08 6.91 -19.73
N GLU A 58 17.00 8.20 -20.06
CA GLU A 58 17.89 8.80 -21.06
C GLU A 58 19.31 8.90 -20.51
N ALA A 59 19.44 9.31 -19.24
CA ALA A 59 20.72 9.34 -18.55
C ALA A 59 21.33 7.92 -18.43
N LEU A 60 20.52 6.91 -18.12
CA LEU A 60 20.97 5.52 -18.09
C LEU A 60 21.41 5.03 -19.48
N ALA A 61 20.63 5.32 -20.53
CA ALA A 61 20.99 4.95 -21.89
C ALA A 61 22.33 5.58 -22.32
N ALA A 62 22.55 6.86 -22.00
CA ALA A 62 23.81 7.54 -22.24
C ALA A 62 24.97 6.91 -21.45
N ALA A 63 24.75 6.57 -20.18
CA ALA A 63 25.76 5.93 -19.33
C ALA A 63 26.14 4.52 -19.80
N CYS A 64 25.18 3.75 -20.34
CA CYS A 64 25.45 2.46 -20.97
C CYS A 64 26.26 2.62 -22.26
N LYS A 65 25.88 3.58 -23.12
CA LYS A 65 26.58 3.86 -24.39
C LYS A 65 28.02 4.33 -24.18
N SER A 66 28.29 5.08 -23.10
CA SER A 66 29.64 5.55 -22.75
C SER A 66 30.47 4.52 -21.98
N ALA A 67 29.94 3.33 -21.71
CA ALA A 67 30.52 2.31 -20.83
C ALA A 67 30.75 2.76 -19.37
N LYS A 68 30.19 3.91 -18.97
CA LYS A 68 30.12 4.30 -17.55
C LYS A 68 29.38 3.23 -16.75
N VAL A 69 28.29 2.74 -17.31
CA VAL A 69 27.56 1.54 -16.85
C VAL A 69 27.96 0.39 -17.77
N ALA A 70 28.65 -0.61 -17.23
CA ALA A 70 29.07 -1.78 -18.00
C ALA A 70 27.88 -2.65 -18.40
N GLY A 71 26.84 -2.71 -17.57
CA GLY A 71 25.58 -3.34 -17.89
C GLY A 71 24.46 -2.96 -16.93
N ALA A 72 23.22 -3.13 -17.36
CA ALA A 72 22.06 -2.82 -16.55
C ALA A 72 20.94 -3.86 -16.64
N ALA A 73 20.11 -3.93 -15.60
CA ALA A 73 18.84 -4.65 -15.64
C ALA A 73 17.71 -3.71 -15.18
N VAL A 74 16.67 -3.59 -16.02
CA VAL A 74 15.52 -2.71 -15.75
C VAL A 74 14.23 -3.49 -15.97
N ASP A 75 13.42 -3.57 -14.92
CA ASP A 75 12.14 -4.28 -14.92
C ASP A 75 10.94 -3.33 -14.97
N VAL A 76 11.14 -2.05 -14.65
CA VAL A 76 10.07 -1.07 -14.42
C VAL A 76 10.34 0.21 -15.20
N PHE A 77 9.30 0.80 -15.77
CA PHE A 77 9.42 1.91 -16.73
C PHE A 77 8.43 3.05 -16.43
N PRO A 78 8.73 4.32 -16.76
CA PRO A 78 7.80 5.43 -16.57
C PRO A 78 6.47 5.26 -17.32
N ARG A 79 6.53 4.60 -18.48
CA ARG A 79 5.37 4.20 -19.29
C ARG A 79 5.50 2.72 -19.59
N GLU A 80 4.52 1.95 -19.15
CA GLU A 80 4.44 0.51 -19.37
C GLU A 80 3.24 0.20 -20.28
N PRO A 81 3.35 -0.82 -21.15
CA PRO A 81 2.22 -1.29 -21.95
C PRO A 81 1.04 -1.71 -21.06
N ALA A 82 -0.19 -1.39 -21.48
CA ALA A 82 -1.38 -1.80 -20.72
C ALA A 82 -1.71 -3.30 -20.88
N SER A 83 -1.20 -3.92 -21.96
CA SER A 83 -1.32 -5.35 -22.24
C SER A 83 -0.11 -5.86 -23.03
N ASN A 84 0.03 -7.18 -23.12
CA ASN A 84 1.12 -7.82 -23.86
C ASN A 84 1.06 -7.57 -25.38
N ASP A 85 -0.10 -7.20 -25.90
CA ASP A 85 -0.31 -6.95 -27.33
C ASP A 85 0.11 -5.52 -27.74
N GLN A 86 0.38 -4.65 -26.77
CA GLN A 86 0.85 -3.30 -27.03
C GLN A 86 2.37 -3.27 -27.19
N GLY A 87 2.85 -2.45 -28.13
CA GLY A 87 4.27 -2.26 -28.34
C GLY A 87 4.96 -1.63 -27.12
N PHE A 88 6.22 -2.04 -26.90
CA PHE A 88 7.10 -1.45 -25.90
C PHE A 88 8.22 -0.63 -26.57
N ASP A 89 8.39 0.60 -26.07
CA ASP A 89 9.41 1.54 -26.51
C ASP A 89 10.14 2.16 -25.32
N SER A 90 11.46 2.30 -25.44
CA SER A 90 12.35 2.77 -24.39
C SER A 90 13.71 3.14 -24.98
N PRO A 91 14.40 4.19 -24.48
CA PRO A 91 15.75 4.53 -24.93
C PRO A 91 16.79 3.43 -24.63
N LEU A 92 16.44 2.44 -23.79
CA LEU A 92 17.27 1.29 -23.48
C LEU A 92 17.15 0.15 -24.50
N LYS A 93 16.14 0.18 -25.36
CA LYS A 93 15.88 -0.88 -26.33
C LYS A 93 17.04 -0.97 -27.34
N GLY A 94 17.52 -2.20 -27.57
CA GLY A 94 18.62 -2.47 -28.49
C GLY A 94 20.03 -2.25 -27.91
N LEU A 95 20.16 -1.81 -26.66
CA LEU A 95 21.46 -1.77 -25.98
C LEU A 95 21.88 -3.20 -25.61
N PRO A 96 23.03 -3.71 -26.10
CA PRO A 96 23.40 -5.12 -25.96
C PRO A 96 23.79 -5.51 -24.53
N ASN A 97 24.09 -4.52 -23.68
CA ASN A 97 24.46 -4.70 -22.28
C ASN A 97 23.31 -4.39 -21.30
N VAL A 98 22.07 -4.37 -21.78
CA VAL A 98 20.90 -4.09 -20.94
C VAL A 98 19.90 -5.24 -21.01
N ILE A 99 19.53 -5.78 -19.84
CA ILE A 99 18.43 -6.72 -19.67
C ILE A 99 17.16 -5.91 -19.40
N LEU A 100 16.14 -6.14 -20.22
CA LEU A 100 14.82 -5.54 -20.04
C LEU A 100 13.82 -6.65 -19.74
N THR A 101 13.09 -6.52 -18.63
CA THR A 101 12.03 -7.45 -18.25
C THR A 101 10.71 -6.70 -18.08
N PRO A 102 9.56 -7.31 -18.42
CA PRO A 102 8.29 -6.58 -18.50
C PRO A 102 7.56 -6.53 -17.15
N HIS A 103 8.15 -5.89 -16.14
CA HIS A 103 7.58 -5.72 -14.80
C HIS A 103 7.19 -7.05 -14.15
N VAL A 104 8.11 -8.00 -14.17
CA VAL A 104 7.92 -9.38 -13.69
C VAL A 104 8.72 -9.71 -12.44
N GLY A 105 9.37 -8.74 -11.79
CA GLY A 105 10.17 -8.97 -10.59
C GLY A 105 9.39 -9.61 -9.43
N GLY A 106 8.07 -9.42 -9.37
CA GLY A 106 7.17 -10.09 -8.42
C GLY A 106 6.31 -11.19 -9.02
N SER A 107 6.46 -11.51 -10.31
CA SER A 107 5.58 -12.43 -11.05
C SER A 107 6.03 -13.89 -10.90
N THR A 108 6.05 -14.39 -9.67
CA THR A 108 6.36 -15.79 -9.34
C THR A 108 5.16 -16.51 -8.73
N LEU A 109 5.13 -17.85 -8.81
CA LEU A 109 4.06 -18.65 -8.21
C LEU A 109 4.04 -18.51 -6.68
N GLU A 110 5.21 -18.41 -6.05
CA GLU A 110 5.36 -18.19 -4.62
C GLU A 110 4.80 -16.82 -4.21
N ALA A 111 5.07 -15.77 -5.00
CA ALA A 111 4.51 -14.45 -4.74
C ALA A 111 2.99 -14.45 -4.90
N GLN A 112 2.45 -15.11 -5.93
CA GLN A 112 1.00 -15.26 -6.12
C GLN A 112 0.35 -15.99 -4.96
N ARG A 113 0.98 -17.05 -4.43
CA ARG A 113 0.51 -17.74 -3.22
C ARG A 113 0.49 -16.80 -2.01
N ASN A 114 1.56 -16.06 -1.77
CA ASN A 114 1.63 -15.10 -0.66
C ASN A 114 0.55 -14.00 -0.78
N ILE A 115 0.29 -13.53 -2.01
CA ILE A 115 -0.79 -12.56 -2.29
C ILE A 115 -2.15 -13.18 -1.97
N ALA A 116 -2.40 -14.40 -2.42
CA ALA A 116 -3.66 -15.09 -2.19
C ALA A 116 -3.93 -15.28 -0.69
N GLU A 117 -2.92 -15.72 0.07
CA GLU A 117 -2.99 -15.86 1.54
C GLU A 117 -3.25 -14.49 2.20
N PHE A 118 -2.42 -13.49 1.89
CA PHE A 118 -2.52 -12.15 2.50
C PHE A 118 -3.88 -11.49 2.25
N VAL A 119 -4.34 -11.44 0.99
CA VAL A 119 -5.60 -10.78 0.63
C VAL A 119 -6.79 -11.53 1.21
N SER A 120 -6.79 -12.86 1.13
CA SER A 120 -7.88 -13.68 1.69
C SER A 120 -7.99 -13.50 3.21
N GLU A 121 -6.87 -13.47 3.92
CA GLU A 121 -6.86 -13.18 5.36
C GLU A 121 -7.41 -11.80 5.68
N ARG A 122 -7.08 -10.76 4.90
CA ARG A 122 -7.64 -9.41 5.10
C ARG A 122 -9.15 -9.40 4.90
N LEU A 123 -9.65 -10.06 3.85
CA LEU A 123 -11.09 -10.16 3.59
C LEU A 123 -11.81 -10.93 4.70
N ILE A 124 -11.26 -12.07 5.12
CA ILE A 124 -11.82 -12.87 6.23
C ILE A 124 -11.81 -12.07 7.52
N SER A 125 -10.71 -11.36 7.83
CA SER A 125 -10.62 -10.53 9.03
C SER A 125 -11.64 -9.40 9.03
N TYR A 126 -11.85 -8.71 7.90
CA TYR A 126 -12.91 -7.72 7.79
C TYR A 126 -14.30 -8.35 7.98
N ILE A 127 -14.55 -9.49 7.36
CA ILE A 127 -15.85 -10.18 7.44
C ILE A 127 -16.15 -10.63 8.88
N LYS A 128 -15.14 -11.17 9.59
CA LYS A 128 -15.30 -11.78 10.92
C LYS A 128 -15.22 -10.79 12.07
N SER A 129 -14.31 -9.81 12.00
CA SER A 129 -14.02 -8.92 13.12
C SER A 129 -14.16 -7.44 12.80
N GLY A 130 -14.44 -7.08 11.54
CA GLY A 130 -14.50 -5.70 11.07
C GLY A 130 -13.14 -5.02 10.91
N SER A 131 -12.03 -5.74 11.07
CA SER A 131 -10.70 -5.18 10.92
C SER A 131 -10.50 -4.60 9.51
N THR A 132 -9.98 -3.38 9.43
CA THR A 132 -9.63 -2.66 8.20
C THR A 132 -8.14 -2.33 8.16
N HIS A 133 -7.34 -3.03 8.96
CA HIS A 133 -5.89 -2.87 8.98
C HIS A 133 -5.27 -3.06 7.59
N LEU A 134 -4.35 -2.17 7.21
CA LEU A 134 -3.73 -2.11 5.88
C LEU A 134 -4.70 -1.87 4.72
N SER A 135 -5.95 -1.47 4.99
CA SER A 135 -6.82 -0.95 3.93
C SER A 135 -6.21 0.31 3.32
N VAL A 136 -6.22 0.39 1.99
CA VAL A 136 -5.60 1.47 1.22
C VAL A 136 -6.52 2.67 1.00
N ASN A 137 -7.82 2.52 1.27
CA ASN A 137 -8.84 3.54 0.98
C ASN A 137 -9.91 3.65 2.09
N PHE A 138 -9.62 3.15 3.29
CA PHE A 138 -10.58 3.12 4.38
C PHE A 138 -9.90 3.42 5.73
N PRO A 139 -10.59 4.03 6.72
CA PRO A 139 -10.03 4.22 8.05
C PRO A 139 -9.55 2.89 8.64
N GLN A 140 -8.27 2.81 8.99
CA GLN A 140 -7.63 1.58 9.43
C GLN A 140 -7.79 1.33 10.93
N LEU A 141 -8.58 0.32 11.28
CA LEU A 141 -8.83 -0.15 12.65
C LEU A 141 -8.52 -1.65 12.78
N GLN A 142 -8.02 -2.03 13.95
CA GLN A 142 -7.82 -3.42 14.35
C GLN A 142 -8.08 -3.53 15.85
N LEU A 143 -9.01 -4.41 16.24
CA LEU A 143 -9.42 -4.61 17.61
C LEU A 143 -9.25 -6.09 17.98
N PRO A 144 -8.91 -6.42 19.24
CA PRO A 144 -9.00 -7.80 19.72
C PRO A 144 -10.45 -8.28 19.65
N GLU A 145 -10.65 -9.59 19.55
CA GLU A 145 -11.97 -10.20 19.75
C GLU A 145 -12.31 -10.17 21.25
N LEU A 146 -13.57 -9.91 21.57
CA LEU A 146 -14.09 -9.98 22.94
C LEU A 146 -15.00 -11.20 23.08
N ILE A 147 -14.91 -11.85 24.25
CA ILE A 147 -15.75 -13.00 24.63
C ILE A 147 -17.08 -12.47 25.17
N ASP A 148 -18.18 -13.15 24.87
CA ASP A 148 -19.56 -12.83 25.32
C ASP A 148 -20.08 -11.43 24.92
N ALA A 149 -19.50 -10.86 23.85
CA ALA A 149 -19.87 -9.56 23.28
C ALA A 149 -20.42 -9.73 21.86
N HIS A 150 -21.28 -8.80 21.42
CA HIS A 150 -21.59 -8.63 20.02
C HIS A 150 -20.86 -7.41 19.45
N ARG A 151 -20.51 -7.45 18.16
CA ARG A 151 -19.74 -6.37 17.51
C ARG A 151 -20.54 -5.64 16.45
N PHE A 152 -20.67 -4.33 16.61
CA PHE A 152 -21.29 -3.43 15.64
C PHE A 152 -20.24 -2.69 14.83
N LEU A 153 -20.36 -2.77 13.51
CA LEU A 153 -19.56 -2.05 12.54
C LEU A 153 -20.41 -0.95 11.94
N HIS A 154 -20.00 0.30 12.11
CA HIS A 154 -20.77 1.45 11.63
C HIS A 154 -19.90 2.37 10.79
N VAL A 155 -20.21 2.43 9.50
CA VAL A 155 -19.62 3.34 8.53
C VAL A 155 -20.59 4.50 8.34
N HIS A 156 -20.09 5.72 8.46
CA HIS A 156 -20.90 6.92 8.41
C HIS A 156 -20.14 8.06 7.74
N GLU A 157 -20.86 9.09 7.29
CA GLU A 157 -20.22 10.34 6.85
C GLU A 157 -19.52 11.00 8.04
N ASN A 158 -18.41 11.70 7.77
CA ASN A 158 -17.64 12.36 8.81
C ASN A 158 -18.28 13.71 9.21
N VAL A 159 -19.41 13.64 9.93
CA VAL A 159 -20.19 14.83 10.37
C VAL A 159 -20.23 14.95 11.89
N PRO A 160 -20.26 16.19 12.44
CA PRO A 160 -20.39 16.40 13.89
C PRO A 160 -21.66 15.75 14.47
N GLY A 161 -21.55 15.21 15.68
CA GLY A 161 -22.68 14.66 16.44
C GLY A 161 -23.09 13.23 16.07
N ILE A 162 -22.50 12.61 15.04
CA ILE A 162 -22.83 11.23 14.65
C ILE A 162 -22.56 10.22 15.77
N LEU A 163 -21.43 10.31 16.47
CA LEU A 163 -21.12 9.44 17.62
C LEU A 163 -22.09 9.66 18.80
N ALA A 164 -22.56 10.90 19.00
CA ALA A 164 -23.55 11.18 20.03
C ALA A 164 -24.90 10.53 19.71
N LYS A 165 -25.31 10.52 18.44
CA LYS A 165 -26.53 9.81 17.99
C LYS A 165 -26.41 8.30 18.17
N ILE A 166 -25.27 7.72 17.77
CA ILE A 166 -25.01 6.27 17.91
C ILE A 166 -25.05 5.88 19.39
N ASN A 167 -24.26 6.56 20.23
CA ASN A 167 -24.16 6.23 21.65
C ASN A 167 -25.46 6.56 22.40
N GLY A 168 -26.18 7.61 21.98
CA GLY A 168 -27.50 7.96 22.51
C GLY A 168 -28.53 6.86 22.27
N LEU A 169 -28.60 6.33 21.05
CA LEU A 169 -29.51 5.23 20.72
C LEU A 169 -29.18 3.97 21.53
N LEU A 170 -27.91 3.60 21.65
CA LEU A 170 -27.50 2.47 22.47
C LEU A 170 -27.89 2.67 23.95
N ALA A 171 -27.72 3.89 24.48
CA ALA A 171 -28.12 4.24 25.85
C ALA A 171 -29.64 4.19 26.06
N GLU A 172 -30.44 4.70 25.11
CA GLU A 172 -31.92 4.63 25.15
C GLU A 172 -32.42 3.18 25.16
N ARG A 173 -31.71 2.29 24.47
CA ARG A 173 -31.98 0.85 24.45
C ARG A 173 -31.37 0.09 25.64
N GLY A 174 -30.67 0.77 26.54
CA GLY A 174 -30.05 0.17 27.72
C GLY A 174 -28.89 -0.79 27.40
N ILE A 175 -28.26 -0.63 26.24
CA ILE A 175 -27.18 -1.51 25.75
C ILE A 175 -25.84 -1.01 26.28
N ASN A 176 -25.06 -1.90 26.91
CA ASN A 176 -23.78 -1.55 27.50
C ASN A 176 -22.64 -1.67 26.48
N ILE A 177 -21.82 -0.63 26.37
CA ILE A 177 -20.63 -0.62 25.49
C ILE A 177 -19.44 -1.21 26.26
N LEU A 178 -18.87 -2.27 25.72
CA LEU A 178 -17.68 -2.95 26.28
C LEU A 178 -16.38 -2.41 25.70
N GLY A 179 -16.41 -1.92 24.46
CA GLY A 179 -15.27 -1.30 23.79
C GLY A 179 -15.73 -0.54 22.56
N GLN A 180 -15.09 0.59 22.26
CA GLN A 180 -15.44 1.38 21.08
C GLN A 180 -14.21 2.07 20.52
N TYR A 181 -14.02 1.97 19.20
CA TYR A 181 -12.88 2.54 18.50
C TYR A 181 -13.35 3.16 17.21
N LEU A 182 -13.06 4.46 17.06
CA LEU A 182 -13.37 5.25 15.87
C LEU A 182 -12.08 5.64 15.17
N LYS A 183 -12.10 5.57 13.84
CA LYS A 183 -11.15 6.30 13.01
C LYS A 183 -11.87 6.96 11.85
N THR A 184 -11.41 8.14 11.48
CA THR A 184 -11.98 8.93 10.40
C THR A 184 -10.96 9.17 9.29
N SER A 185 -11.50 9.46 8.13
CA SER A 185 -10.82 10.12 7.00
C SER A 185 -11.52 11.47 6.76
N GLU A 186 -11.18 12.19 5.70
CA GLU A 186 -11.84 13.46 5.37
C GLU A 186 -13.36 13.29 5.19
N GLN A 187 -13.80 12.21 4.52
CA GLN A 187 -15.19 12.03 4.09
C GLN A 187 -15.99 11.06 4.96
N ILE A 188 -15.35 10.03 5.51
CA ILE A 188 -16.04 8.96 6.24
C ILE A 188 -15.43 8.69 7.61
N GLY A 189 -16.26 8.25 8.54
CA GLY A 189 -15.88 7.63 9.79
C GLY A 189 -16.23 6.15 9.81
N TYR A 190 -15.42 5.39 10.53
CA TYR A 190 -15.66 3.98 10.81
C TYR A 190 -15.49 3.73 12.29
N VAL A 191 -16.56 3.33 12.95
CA VAL A 191 -16.55 2.95 14.36
C VAL A 191 -16.88 1.47 14.51
N ILE A 192 -16.07 0.80 15.31
CA ILE A 192 -16.33 -0.56 15.81
C ILE A 192 -16.76 -0.41 17.27
N THR A 193 -17.93 -0.91 17.60
CA THR A 193 -18.49 -0.90 18.96
C THR A 193 -18.80 -2.32 19.39
N ASP A 194 -18.11 -2.80 20.42
CA ASP A 194 -18.45 -4.03 21.11
C ASP A 194 -19.46 -3.73 22.21
N VAL A 195 -20.54 -4.49 22.24
CA VAL A 195 -21.65 -4.35 23.18
C VAL A 195 -21.93 -5.67 23.89
N ASP A 196 -22.65 -5.63 25.01
CA ASP A 196 -23.16 -6.84 25.63
C ASP A 196 -24.13 -7.58 24.68
N SER A 197 -24.19 -8.91 24.78
CA SER A 197 -24.96 -9.75 23.85
C SER A 197 -26.48 -9.73 24.09
N LYS A 198 -26.95 -9.04 25.13
CA LYS A 198 -28.35 -9.02 25.56
C LYS A 198 -29.07 -7.74 25.13
N TYR A 199 -29.50 -7.71 23.87
CA TYR A 199 -30.32 -6.62 23.34
C TYR A 199 -31.39 -7.12 22.38
N GLU A 200 -32.43 -6.30 22.17
CA GLU A 200 -33.46 -6.55 21.17
C GLU A 200 -32.92 -6.25 19.75
N ARG A 201 -33.14 -7.18 18.81
CA ARG A 201 -32.53 -7.10 17.45
C ARG A 201 -33.08 -5.95 16.58
N ASP A 202 -34.15 -5.29 16.98
CA ASP A 202 -34.69 -4.12 16.29
C ASP A 202 -33.69 -2.94 16.29
N VAL A 203 -32.84 -2.81 17.31
CA VAL A 203 -31.77 -1.79 17.38
C VAL A 203 -30.85 -1.80 16.16
N ILE A 204 -30.66 -2.95 15.50
CA ILE A 204 -29.84 -3.07 14.29
C ILE A 204 -30.41 -2.20 13.17
N LYS A 205 -31.74 -2.22 12.98
CA LYS A 205 -32.40 -1.41 11.95
C LYS A 205 -32.40 0.07 12.30
N GLU A 206 -32.46 0.38 13.60
CA GLU A 206 -32.42 1.76 14.08
C GLU A 206 -31.03 2.38 13.89
N LEU A 207 -29.98 1.64 14.23
CA LEU A 207 -28.58 2.03 13.98
C LEU A 207 -28.32 2.22 12.49
N GLU A 208 -28.85 1.33 11.65
CA GLU A 208 -28.78 1.47 10.19
C GLU A 208 -29.52 2.71 9.66
N ALA A 209 -30.63 3.09 10.30
CA ALA A 209 -31.46 4.22 9.91
C ALA A 209 -30.97 5.59 10.44
N ILE A 210 -29.92 5.64 11.28
CA ILE A 210 -29.35 6.91 11.75
C ILE A 210 -28.93 7.75 10.54
N ASN A 211 -29.43 8.99 10.46
CA ASN A 211 -29.05 9.91 9.39
C ASN A 211 -27.52 10.07 9.31
N HIS A 212 -26.97 10.06 8.09
CA HIS A 212 -25.54 9.99 7.76
C HIS A 212 -24.88 8.61 7.91
N THR A 213 -25.63 7.55 8.18
CA THR A 213 -25.15 6.17 8.07
C THR A 213 -24.92 5.83 6.60
N ILE A 214 -23.73 5.34 6.29
CA ILE A 214 -23.40 4.79 4.97
C ILE A 214 -23.67 3.29 4.95
N ARG A 215 -23.23 2.59 6.02
CA ARG A 215 -23.44 1.16 6.18
C ARG A 215 -23.35 0.75 7.64
N PHE A 216 -24.28 -0.09 8.07
CA PHE A 216 -24.23 -0.75 9.36
C PHE A 216 -24.12 -2.27 9.19
N ARG A 217 -23.44 -2.94 10.12
CA ARG A 217 -23.42 -4.39 10.19
C ARG A 217 -23.20 -4.83 11.64
N ALA A 218 -24.10 -5.66 12.15
CA ALA A 218 -23.84 -6.45 13.34
C ALA A 218 -23.08 -7.73 12.95
N LEU A 219 -22.04 -8.05 13.70
CA LEU A 219 -21.34 -9.32 13.66
C LEU A 219 -21.96 -10.27 14.70
N TYR A 220 -21.18 -11.28 15.12
CA TYR A 220 -21.58 -12.31 16.07
C TYR A 220 -22.31 -11.75 17.29
#